data_AF-V6Z3L7-F1
#
_entry.id   AF-V6Z3L7-F1
#
_cell.length_a   1.000
_cell.length_b   1.000
_cell.length_c   1.000
_cell.angle_alpha   90.00
_cell.angle_beta   90.00
_cell.angle_gamma   90.00
#
_symmetry.space_group_name_H-M   'P 1'
#
loop_
_entity.id
_entity.type
_entity.pdbx_description
1 polymer ?
#
loop_
_entity_poly.entity_id
_entity_poly.type
_entity_poly.pdbx_seq_one_letter_code
_entity_poly.pdbx_strand_id
1 'polypeptide(L)'
;MTTKMMKRVAIKKQVIDQFEDYFVMVKRKQAYRGSSNPQLTCQYYSGFGACLTLKTKQGIIRLNVYGSGQTELHYYDILAREDHVLMEAMDDETYTQEDITTIIQKGLSLVKRWLNDEEDS
;
A
#
# COMPACT_ATOMS: atom_id res chain seq x y z
N MET A 1 -29.81 -7.05 -5.19
CA MET A 1 -28.99 -6.79 -3.98
C MET A 1 -28.71 -5.30 -3.96
N THR A 2 -28.98 -4.61 -2.85
CA THR A 2 -28.80 -3.16 -2.74
C THR A 2 -27.32 -2.85 -2.46
N THR A 3 -26.68 -2.17 -3.40
CA THR A 3 -25.28 -1.76 -3.28
C THR A 3 -25.14 -0.70 -2.17
N LYS A 4 -24.53 -1.07 -1.04
CA LYS A 4 -24.34 -0.15 0.09
C LYS A 4 -23.12 0.73 -0.15
N MET A 5 -23.35 2.01 -0.40
CA MET A 5 -22.28 3.01 -0.49
C MET A 5 -21.63 3.21 0.88
N MET A 6 -20.30 3.26 0.91
CA MET A 6 -19.52 3.46 2.12
C MET A 6 -19.07 4.91 2.27
N LYS A 7 -18.95 5.39 3.52
CA LYS A 7 -18.38 6.71 3.80
C LYS A 7 -16.89 6.71 3.48
N ARG A 8 -16.40 7.77 2.83
CA ARG A 8 -14.99 8.00 2.47
C ARG A 8 -14.01 7.70 3.60
N VAL A 9 -14.32 8.12 4.83
CA VAL A 9 -13.46 7.90 6.01
C VAL A 9 -13.30 6.42 6.34
N ALA A 10 -14.38 5.64 6.27
CA ALA A 10 -14.36 4.21 6.55
C ALA A 10 -13.54 3.46 5.49
N ILE A 11 -13.69 3.87 4.22
CA ILE A 11 -12.93 3.31 3.10
C ILE A 11 -11.42 3.53 3.28
N LYS A 12 -11.01 4.77 3.53
CA LYS A 12 -9.60 5.09 3.75
C LYS A 12 -9.00 4.28 4.88
N LYS A 13 -9.73 4.21 6.01
CA LYS A 13 -9.30 3.42 7.15
C LYS A 13 -9.08 1.96 6.76
N GLN A 14 -10.01 1.36 6.02
CA GLN A 14 -9.88 -0.02 5.58
C GLN A 14 -8.67 -0.23 4.66
N VAL A 15 -8.42 0.68 3.71
CA VAL A 15 -7.23 0.60 2.84
C VAL A 15 -5.94 0.71 3.67
N ILE A 16 -5.85 1.71 4.54
CA ILE A 16 -4.67 1.95 5.38
C ILE A 16 -4.39 0.73 6.27
N ASP A 17 -5.40 0.25 7.02
CA ASP A 17 -5.27 -0.87 7.95
C ASP A 17 -4.77 -2.14 7.22
N GLN A 18 -5.33 -2.46 6.03
CA GLN A 18 -4.95 -3.65 5.26
C GLN A 18 -3.51 -3.60 4.73
N PHE A 19 -3.06 -2.45 4.23
CA PHE A 19 -1.68 -2.29 3.76
C PHE A 19 -0.67 -2.25 4.92
N GLU A 20 -1.02 -1.61 6.03
CA GLU A 20 -0.19 -1.58 7.22
C GLU A 20 0.04 -2.99 7.77
N ASP A 21 -1.03 -3.77 7.97
CA ASP A 21 -0.96 -5.16 8.42
C ASP A 21 -0.04 -5.99 7.51
N TYR A 22 -0.19 -5.82 6.19
CA TYR A 22 0.65 -6.51 5.22
C TYR A 22 2.12 -6.07 5.30
N PHE A 23 2.42 -4.77 5.39
CA PHE A 23 3.79 -4.27 5.50
C PHE A 23 4.46 -4.71 6.81
N VAL A 24 3.72 -4.75 7.92
CA VAL A 24 4.20 -5.30 9.19
C VAL A 24 4.58 -6.77 9.03
N MET A 25 3.73 -7.56 8.37
CA MET A 25 4.00 -8.97 8.09
C MET A 25 5.26 -9.14 7.23
N VAL A 26 5.39 -8.37 6.14
CA VAL A 26 6.58 -8.43 5.26
C VAL A 26 7.85 -8.07 6.03
N LYS A 27 7.83 -6.97 6.79
CA LYS A 27 8.97 -6.55 7.63
C LYS A 27 9.41 -7.67 8.57
N ARG A 28 8.46 -8.33 9.25
CA ARG A 28 8.76 -9.45 10.16
C ARG A 28 9.36 -10.64 9.41
N LYS A 29 8.80 -11.01 8.26
CA LYS A 29 9.29 -12.14 7.43
C LYS A 29 10.73 -11.89 6.94
N GLN A 30 11.03 -10.70 6.43
CA GLN A 30 12.37 -10.36 5.96
C GLN A 30 13.39 -10.25 7.12
N ALA A 31 13.00 -9.67 8.26
CA ALA A 31 13.85 -9.60 9.44
C ALA A 31 14.24 -10.99 9.96
N TYR A 32 13.29 -11.95 9.98
CA TYR A 32 13.57 -13.32 10.38
C TYR A 32 14.55 -14.04 9.45
N ARG A 33 14.50 -13.74 8.15
CA ARG A 33 15.38 -14.35 7.13
C ARG A 33 16.82 -13.80 7.14
N GLY A 34 17.09 -12.73 7.90
CA GLY A 34 18.41 -12.08 7.92
C GLY A 34 18.84 -11.47 6.58
N SER A 35 17.93 -11.38 5.60
CA SER A 35 18.23 -11.00 4.22
C SER A 35 18.22 -9.48 3.97
N SER A 36 17.71 -8.70 4.92
CA SER A 36 17.70 -7.23 4.87
C SER A 36 17.45 -6.59 6.25
N ASN A 37 17.65 -5.27 6.35
CA ASN A 37 17.19 -4.45 7.47
C ASN A 37 15.92 -3.68 7.04
N PRO A 38 14.75 -4.35 6.95
CA PRO A 38 13.54 -3.70 6.46
C PRO A 38 13.07 -2.63 7.45
N GLN A 39 12.69 -1.47 6.91
CA GLN A 39 12.19 -0.35 7.71
C GLN A 39 10.75 -0.05 7.30
N LEU A 40 9.87 0.08 8.29
CA LEU A 40 8.48 0.47 8.09
C LEU A 40 8.26 1.79 8.81
N THR A 41 7.68 2.75 8.12
CA THR A 41 7.27 4.04 8.65
C THR A 41 5.80 4.27 8.30
N CYS A 42 4.99 4.55 9.32
CA CYS A 42 3.58 4.90 9.16
C CYS A 42 3.36 6.32 9.69
N GLN A 43 2.92 7.22 8.83
CA GLN A 43 2.61 8.61 9.17
C GLN A 43 1.13 8.85 8.93
N TYR A 44 0.41 9.24 9.99
CA TYR A 44 -1.02 9.55 9.92
C TYR A 44 -1.21 11.06 10.11
N TYR A 45 -1.96 11.65 9.21
CA TYR A 45 -2.27 13.08 9.24
C TYR A 45 -3.75 13.23 9.57
N SER A 46 -4.05 13.75 10.76
CA SER A 46 -5.42 13.95 11.25
C SER A 46 -6.25 14.72 10.22
N GLY A 47 -7.24 14.07 9.61
CA GLY A 47 -8.11 14.66 8.59
C GLY A 47 -7.50 14.79 7.17
N PHE A 48 -6.20 14.55 6.99
CA PHE A 48 -5.48 14.83 5.75
C PHE A 48 -4.88 13.60 5.05
N GLY A 49 -4.90 12.42 5.68
CA GLY A 49 -4.46 11.19 5.03
C GLY A 49 -3.50 10.32 5.83
N ALA A 50 -2.82 9.41 5.14
CA ALA A 50 -1.74 8.61 5.66
C ALA A 50 -0.67 8.34 4.60
N CYS A 51 0.57 8.19 5.05
CA CYS A 51 1.70 7.72 4.25
C CYS A 51 2.30 6.48 4.94
N LEU A 52 2.27 5.35 4.24
CA LEU A 52 2.92 4.11 4.68
C LEU A 52 4.12 3.87 3.77
N THR A 53 5.30 3.72 4.36
CA THR A 53 6.53 3.46 3.62
C THR A 53 7.20 2.19 4.13
N LEU A 54 7.39 1.21 3.25
CA LEU A 54 8.16 0.00 3.49
C LEU A 54 9.44 0.05 2.65
N LYS A 55 10.58 0.21 3.31
CA LYS A 55 11.90 0.13 2.70
C LYS A 55 12.45 -1.29 2.87
N THR A 56 12.85 -1.89 1.76
CA THR A 56 13.58 -3.16 1.71
C THR A 56 14.99 -2.90 1.19
N LYS A 57 15.76 -3.97 0.93
CA LYS A 57 17.10 -3.86 0.33
C LYS A 57 17.06 -3.29 -1.10
N GLN A 58 16.01 -3.61 -1.85
CA GLN A 58 15.94 -3.37 -3.29
C GLN A 58 15.05 -2.19 -3.65
N GLY A 59 14.08 -1.87 -2.80
CA GLY A 59 13.17 -0.78 -3.11
C GLY A 59 12.50 -0.17 -1.92
N ILE A 60 11.73 0.87 -2.22
CA ILE A 60 10.88 1.59 -1.27
C ILE A 60 9.47 1.55 -1.81
N ILE A 61 8.59 0.84 -1.12
CA ILE A 61 7.16 0.87 -1.41
C ILE A 61 6.55 2.00 -0.60
N ARG A 62 5.78 2.87 -1.26
CA ARG A 62 5.06 3.96 -0.61
C ARG A 62 3.59 3.93 -0.98
N LEU A 63 2.73 3.83 0.03
CA LEU A 63 1.29 4.06 -0.10
C LEU A 63 0.98 5.46 0.44
N ASN A 64 0.42 6.32 -0.40
CA ASN A 64 -0.17 7.59 -0.01
C ASN A 64 -1.69 7.48 -0.07
N VAL A 65 -2.38 7.81 1.02
CA VAL A 65 -3.84 7.96 1.05
C VAL A 65 -4.14 9.39 1.42
N TYR A 66 -4.64 10.19 0.50
CA TYR A 66 -4.84 11.63 0.66
C TYR A 66 -6.17 11.98 1.35
N GLY A 67 -6.25 13.19 1.91
CA GLY A 67 -7.47 13.80 2.44
C GLY A 67 -8.60 13.87 1.41
N SER A 68 -8.24 14.00 0.14
CA SER A 68 -9.13 13.93 -1.03
C SER A 68 -9.55 12.52 -1.42
N GLY A 69 -9.27 11.45 -0.66
CA GLY A 69 -9.69 10.10 -1.07
C GLY A 69 -8.72 9.41 -2.02
N GLN A 70 -8.01 10.18 -2.84
CA GLN A 70 -6.94 9.71 -3.71
C GLN A 70 -6.00 8.78 -2.95
N THR A 71 -5.71 7.66 -3.57
CA THR A 71 -4.82 6.63 -3.06
C THR A 71 -3.82 6.31 -4.14
N GLU A 72 -2.55 6.45 -3.81
CA GLU A 72 -1.45 6.15 -4.71
C GLU A 72 -0.53 5.13 -4.08
N LEU A 73 -0.06 4.19 -4.89
CA LEU A 73 0.92 3.20 -4.52
C LEU A 73 2.10 3.33 -5.48
N HIS A 74 3.28 3.55 -4.92
CA HIS A 74 4.53 3.73 -5.63
C HIS A 74 5.53 2.67 -5.20
N TYR A 75 6.42 2.30 -6.12
CA TYR A 75 7.60 1.51 -5.85
C TYR A 75 8.82 2.19 -6.44
N TYR A 76 9.74 2.58 -5.59
CA TYR A 76 11.04 3.08 -6.01
C TYR A 76 12.06 1.95 -5.99
N ASP A 77 12.60 1.60 -7.16
CA ASP A 77 13.72 0.67 -7.30
C ASP A 77 15.03 1.39 -6.97
N ILE A 78 15.73 0.94 -5.93
CA ILE A 78 16.99 1.54 -5.47
C ILE A 78 18.14 1.25 -6.45
N LEU A 79 18.12 0.09 -7.11
CA LEU A 79 19.17 -0.35 -8.03
C LEU A 79 19.05 0.38 -9.37
N ALA A 80 17.84 0.41 -9.93
CA ALA A 80 17.55 1.14 -11.17
C ALA A 80 17.49 2.67 -10.97
N ARG A 81 17.23 3.11 -9.72
CA ARG A 81 16.92 4.51 -9.37
C ARG A 81 15.69 5.05 -10.11
N GLU A 82 14.70 4.19 -10.25
CA GLU A 82 13.45 4.47 -10.97
C GLU A 82 12.28 4.45 -10.01
N ASP A 83 11.32 5.35 -10.22
CA ASP A 83 10.06 5.39 -9.48
C ASP A 83 8.93 4.87 -10.36
N HIS A 84 8.18 3.90 -9.85
CA HIS A 84 7.12 3.24 -10.56
C HIS A 84 5.79 3.49 -9.84
N VAL A 85 4.88 4.17 -10.53
CA VAL A 85 3.49 4.26 -10.09
C VAL A 85 2.84 2.90 -10.31
N LEU A 86 2.56 2.19 -9.22
CA LEU A 86 1.94 0.86 -9.27
C LEU A 86 0.42 0.96 -9.42
N MET A 87 -0.18 1.92 -8.71
CA MET A 87 -1.62 2.09 -8.69
C MET A 87 -1.96 3.53 -8.33
N GLU A 88 -2.85 4.12 -9.12
CA GLU A 88 -3.61 5.30 -8.74
C GLU A 88 -5.06 4.87 -8.64
N ALA A 89 -5.68 5.19 -7.51
CA ALA A 89 -7.06 4.86 -7.23
C ALA A 89 -7.73 6.02 -6.50
N MET A 90 -9.05 5.98 -6.52
CA MET A 90 -9.96 6.82 -5.76
C MET A 90 -10.00 8.32 -6.11
N ASP A 91 -10.84 8.72 -7.06
CA ASP A 91 -11.14 10.14 -7.35
C ASP A 91 -12.50 10.55 -6.75
N ASP A 92 -13.56 9.80 -7.07
CA ASP A 92 -14.93 10.24 -6.82
C ASP A 92 -15.58 9.75 -5.53
N GLU A 93 -16.50 10.55 -5.01
CA GLU A 93 -16.93 10.68 -3.61
C GLU A 93 -17.62 9.45 -2.97
N THR A 94 -17.88 8.37 -3.73
CA THR A 94 -18.60 7.18 -3.23
C THR A 94 -18.07 5.87 -3.83
N TYR A 95 -17.84 4.88 -2.97
CA TYR A 95 -17.41 3.52 -3.35
C TYR A 95 -18.26 2.47 -2.67
N THR A 96 -18.32 1.30 -3.30
CA THR A 96 -18.91 0.09 -2.75
C THR A 96 -17.86 -0.72 -2.00
N GLN A 97 -18.28 -1.65 -1.13
CA GLN A 97 -17.34 -2.55 -0.45
C GLN A 97 -16.55 -3.43 -1.44
N GLU A 98 -17.16 -3.78 -2.56
CA GLU A 98 -16.54 -4.58 -3.61
C GLU A 98 -15.40 -3.80 -4.29
N ASP A 99 -15.63 -2.54 -4.68
CA ASP A 99 -14.60 -1.69 -5.29
C ASP A 99 -13.35 -1.60 -4.41
N ILE A 100 -13.56 -1.39 -3.11
CA ILE A 100 -12.47 -1.27 -2.13
C ILE A 100 -11.72 -2.59 -1.98
N THR A 101 -12.45 -3.70 -1.97
CA THR A 101 -11.84 -5.03 -1.90
C THR A 101 -10.96 -5.28 -3.12
N THR A 102 -11.44 -4.93 -4.33
CA THR A 102 -10.70 -5.06 -5.57
C THR A 102 -9.45 -4.18 -5.59
N ILE A 103 -9.56 -2.91 -5.16
CA ILE A 103 -8.41 -1.99 -5.06
C ILE A 103 -7.34 -2.55 -4.13
N ILE A 104 -7.72 -3.01 -2.93
CA ILE A 104 -6.79 -3.59 -1.96
C ILE A 104 -6.13 -4.84 -2.52
N GLN A 105 -6.91 -5.76 -3.10
CA GLN A 105 -6.38 -7.00 -3.69
C GLN A 105 -5.40 -6.71 -4.83
N LYS A 106 -5.73 -5.77 -5.73
CA LYS A 106 -4.87 -5.35 -6.83
C LYS A 106 -3.56 -4.76 -6.30
N GLY A 107 -3.65 -3.80 -5.38
CA GLY A 107 -2.48 -3.15 -4.82
C GLY A 107 -1.56 -4.11 -4.05
N LEU A 108 -2.12 -5.00 -3.22
CA LEU A 108 -1.33 -6.03 -2.53
C LEU A 108 -0.68 -7.02 -3.52
N SER A 109 -1.35 -7.37 -4.61
CA SER A 109 -0.79 -8.24 -5.65
C SER A 109 0.39 -7.58 -6.37
N LEU A 110 0.30 -6.27 -6.64
CA LEU A 110 1.40 -5.50 -7.21
C LEU A 110 2.60 -5.46 -6.26
N VAL A 111 2.36 -5.13 -4.98
CA VAL A 111 3.44 -5.15 -3.98
C VAL A 111 4.10 -6.53 -3.90
N LYS A 112 3.30 -7.60 -3.84
CA LYS A 112 3.82 -8.98 -3.82
C LYS A 112 4.71 -9.27 -5.02
N ARG A 113 4.33 -8.86 -6.22
CA ARG A 113 5.14 -9.07 -7.43
C ARG A 113 6.52 -8.41 -7.30
N TRP A 114 6.54 -7.13 -6.93
CA TRP A 114 7.79 -6.37 -6.77
C TRP A 114 8.65 -6.82 -5.59
N LEU A 115 8.06 -7.51 -4.61
CA LEU A 115 8.79 -8.14 -3.50
C LEU A 115 9.14 -9.61 -3.75
N ASN A 116 8.50 -10.30 -4.69
CA ASN A 116 8.71 -11.71 -5.00
C ASN A 116 9.62 -11.92 -6.23
N ASP A 117 9.87 -10.90 -7.06
CA ASP A 117 11.04 -10.90 -7.94
C ASP A 117 12.37 -11.07 -7.12
N GLU A 118 12.30 -11.09 -5.78
CA GLU A 118 13.34 -11.55 -4.84
C GLU A 118 13.55 -13.08 -4.74
N GLU A 119 12.63 -13.93 -5.19
CA GLU A 119 12.72 -15.39 -4.95
C GLU A 119 13.46 -16.16 -6.08
N ASP A 120 13.70 -15.55 -7.25
CA ASP A 120 14.33 -16.20 -8.43
C ASP A 120 15.64 -15.53 -8.92
N SER A 121 16.25 -14.60 -8.16
CA SER A 121 17.57 -13.99 -8.46
C SER A 121 18.60 -14.23 -7.37
#